data_AF-A0A2M7Z530-F1
#
_entry.id   AF-A0A2M7Z530-F1
#
_cell.length_a   1.000
_cell.length_b   1.000
_cell.length_c   1.000
_cell.angle_alpha   90.00
_cell.angle_beta   90.00
_cell.angle_gamma   90.00
#
_symmetry.space_group_name_H-M   'P 1'
#
loop_
_entity.id
_entity.type
_entity.pdbx_description
1 polymer ?
#
loop_
_entity_poly.entity_id
_entity_poly.type
_entity_poly.pdbx_seq_one_letter_code
_entity_poly.pdbx_strand_id
1 'polypeptide(L)'
;MAKEIETRKKAIQELTSRGWLTWYPAKVRFKQNDIFGIIDLLALKRGKMRYIQLTTSSNVARQRKKILDLFKKKKVKLLVEIWVW
;
A
#
# COMPACT_ATOMS: atom_id res chain seq x y z
N MET A 1 -8.62 -9.54 10.31
CA MET A 1 -7.55 -10.45 9.82
C MET A 1 -7.88 -11.12 8.49
N ALA A 2 -9.04 -11.75 8.29
CA ALA A 2 -9.41 -12.36 7.00
C ALA A 2 -9.55 -11.33 5.86
N LYS A 3 -10.27 -10.23 6.10
CA LYS A 3 -10.53 -9.17 5.09
C LYS A 3 -9.26 -8.55 4.51
N GLU A 4 -8.26 -8.23 5.33
CA GLU A 4 -7.02 -7.59 4.87
C GLU A 4 -6.17 -8.52 4.00
N ILE A 5 -6.12 -9.82 4.36
CA ILE A 5 -5.43 -10.84 3.55
C ILE A 5 -6.12 -10.99 2.20
N GLU A 6 -7.46 -10.97 2.20
CA GLU A 6 -8.26 -11.11 0.98
C GLU A 6 -8.11 -9.90 0.05
N THR A 7 -8.16 -8.68 0.60
CA THR A 7 -7.90 -7.43 -0.12
C THR A 7 -6.51 -7.43 -0.76
N ARG A 8 -5.48 -7.85 -0.02
CA ARG A 8 -4.12 -7.97 -0.54
C ARG A 8 -4.02 -8.97 -1.67
N LYS A 9 -4.65 -10.15 -1.52
CA LYS A 9 -4.68 -11.18 -2.55
C LYS A 9 -5.32 -10.64 -3.84
N LYS A 10 -6.45 -9.93 -3.74
CA LYS A 10 -7.13 -9.30 -4.89
C LYS A 10 -6.23 -8.28 -5.59
N ALA A 11 -5.59 -7.39 -4.82
CA ALA A 11 -4.68 -6.39 -5.36
C ALA A 11 -3.49 -7.01 -6.11
N ILE A 12 -2.86 -8.03 -5.52
CA ILE A 12 -1.74 -8.74 -6.16
C ILE A 12 -2.22 -9.41 -7.45
N GLN A 13 -3.36 -10.12 -7.42
CA GLN A 13 -3.91 -10.78 -8.61
C GLN A 13 -4.19 -9.78 -9.74
N GLU A 14 -4.78 -8.63 -9.44
CA GLU A 14 -5.05 -7.58 -10.42
C GLU A 14 -3.77 -6.96 -11.00
N LEU A 15 -2.76 -6.70 -10.16
CA LEU A 15 -1.50 -6.15 -10.62
C LEU A 15 -0.72 -7.16 -11.47
N THR A 16 -0.65 -8.41 -11.03
CA THR A 16 0.02 -9.49 -11.75
C THR A 16 -0.65 -9.79 -13.08
N SER A 17 -1.99 -9.83 -13.15
CA SER A 17 -2.71 -10.05 -14.42
C SER A 17 -2.44 -8.94 -15.45
N ARG A 18 -2.14 -7.72 -14.97
CA ARG A 18 -1.76 -6.58 -15.81
C ARG A 18 -0.24 -6.50 -16.05
N GLY A 19 0.54 -7.50 -15.66
CA GLY A 19 1.98 -7.59 -15.90
C GLY A 19 2.83 -6.66 -15.04
N TRP A 20 2.39 -6.37 -13.81
CA TRP A 20 3.21 -5.68 -12.81
C TRP A 20 3.97 -6.70 -11.95
N LEU A 21 5.24 -6.41 -11.68
CA LEU A 21 6.01 -7.09 -10.64
C LEU A 21 5.61 -6.51 -9.28
N THR A 22 5.19 -7.34 -8.33
CA THR A 22 4.70 -6.88 -7.03
C THR A 22 5.66 -7.25 -5.90
N TRP A 23 5.80 -6.36 -4.92
CA TRP A 23 6.50 -6.62 -3.66
C TRP A 23 5.60 -6.28 -2.49
N TYR A 24 5.52 -7.18 -1.52
CA TYR A 24 4.79 -7.00 -0.27
C TYR A 24 5.58 -7.66 0.87
N PRO A 25 5.46 -7.15 2.10
CA PRO A 25 6.17 -7.68 3.25
C PRO A 25 5.71 -9.10 3.60
N ALA A 26 6.66 -9.96 3.97
CA ALA A 26 6.36 -11.17 4.72
C ALA A 26 5.78 -10.78 6.10
N LYS A 27 4.78 -11.51 6.60
CA LYS A 27 4.23 -11.24 7.94
C LYS A 27 5.27 -11.57 9.01
N VAL A 28 5.95 -10.56 9.53
CA VAL A 28 6.86 -10.70 10.68
C VAL A 28 6.19 -10.11 11.91
N ARG A 29 6.17 -10.87 13.02
CA ARG A 29 5.41 -10.52 14.24
C ARG A 29 5.95 -9.30 15.01
N PHE A 30 7.21 -8.91 14.78
CA PHE A 30 7.93 -7.92 15.60
C PHE A 30 8.47 -6.71 14.82
N LYS A 31 8.05 -6.53 13.57
CA LYS A 31 8.44 -5.38 12.76
C LYS A 31 7.24 -4.75 12.11
N GLN A 32 7.34 -3.44 11.89
CA GLN A 32 6.42 -2.70 11.06
C GLN A 32 6.46 -3.32 9.65
N ASN A 33 5.34 -3.89 9.22
CA ASN A 33 5.28 -4.63 7.97
C ASN A 33 5.10 -3.68 6.77
N ASP A 34 4.49 -2.51 6.96
CA ASP A 34 4.30 -1.52 5.90
C ASP A 34 5.51 -0.59 5.73
N ILE A 35 5.85 -0.25 4.48
CA ILE A 35 6.96 0.67 4.19
C ILE A 35 6.54 2.06 4.70
N PHE A 36 7.36 2.63 5.60
CA PHE A 36 7.16 3.92 6.27
C PHE A 36 5.83 4.07 7.02
N GLY A 37 5.09 2.98 7.25
CA GLY A 37 3.76 3.07 7.82
C GLY A 37 2.64 3.48 6.88
N ILE A 38 2.88 3.56 5.57
CA ILE A 38 1.91 4.17 4.64
C ILE A 38 1.84 3.48 3.27
N ILE A 39 2.56 2.37 3.09
CA ILE A 39 2.64 1.62 1.84
C ILE A 39 2.63 0.13 2.18
N ASP A 40 1.59 -0.57 1.78
CA ASP A 40 1.45 -2.01 1.99
C ASP A 40 2.07 -2.84 0.85
N LEU A 41 2.10 -2.26 -0.36
CA LEU A 41 2.44 -2.97 -1.60
C LEU A 41 3.18 -2.02 -2.55
N LEU A 42 4.24 -2.52 -3.17
CA LEU A 42 4.89 -1.89 -4.31
C LEU A 42 4.55 -2.65 -5.59
N ALA A 43 4.42 -1.92 -6.70
CA ALA A 43 4.27 -2.52 -8.02
C ALA A 43 5.17 -1.82 -9.05
N LEU A 44 6.00 -2.59 -9.75
CA LEU A 44 6.96 -2.10 -10.75
C LEU A 44 6.59 -2.62 -12.14
N LYS A 45 6.58 -1.72 -13.14
CA LYS A 45 6.41 -2.08 -14.56
C LYS A 45 7.08 -1.05 -15.47
N ARG A 46 8.03 -1.50 -16.31
CA ARG A 46 8.68 -0.68 -17.34
C ARG A 46 9.15 0.70 -16.83
N GLY A 47 9.81 0.73 -15.67
CA GLY A 47 10.32 1.97 -15.03
C GLY A 47 9.29 2.78 -14.24
N LYS A 48 8.01 2.37 -14.22
CA LYS A 48 6.98 2.98 -13.37
C LYS A 48 6.86 2.22 -12.05
N MET A 49 6.90 2.93 -10.94
CA MET A 49 6.66 2.39 -9.59
C MET A 49 5.33 2.92 -9.05
N ARG A 50 4.49 2.03 -8.52
CA ARG A 50 3.29 2.39 -7.75
C ARG A 50 3.54 2.08 -6.29
N TYR A 51 3.17 3.02 -5.43
CA TYR A 51 3.23 2.90 -3.98
C TYR A 51 1.79 2.80 -3.48
N ILE A 52 1.37 1.62 -3.03
CA ILE A 52 -0.04 1.32 -2.80
C ILE A 52 -0.29 1.09 -1.31
N GLN A 53 -1.23 1.86 -0.76
CA GLN A 53 -1.86 1.61 0.53
C GLN A 53 -3.21 0.93 0.27
N LEU A 54 -3.41 -0.24 0.88
CA LEU A 54 -4.67 -0.96 0.89
C LEU A 54 -5.47 -0.52 2.11
N THR A 55 -6.77 -0.32 1.93
CA THR A 55 -7.67 0.04 3.03
C THR A 55 -9.13 -0.34 2.72
N THR A 56 -9.99 -0.27 3.72
CA THR A 56 -11.45 -0.32 3.55
C THR A 56 -12.03 1.08 3.33
N SER A 57 -13.23 1.16 2.76
CA SER A 57 -13.96 2.42 2.51
C SER A 57 -14.07 3.30 3.75
N SER A 58 -14.40 2.70 4.90
CA SER A 58 -14.52 3.38 6.19
C SER A 58 -13.21 4.01 6.70
N ASN A 59 -12.05 3.56 6.21
CA ASN A 59 -10.73 3.98 6.70
C ASN A 59 -10.00 4.94 5.75
N VAL A 60 -10.54 5.24 4.57
CA VAL A 60 -9.88 6.07 3.54
C VAL A 60 -9.45 7.43 4.09
N ALA A 61 -10.36 8.14 4.77
CA ALA A 61 -10.07 9.47 5.31
C ALA A 61 -8.92 9.43 6.34
N ARG A 62 -8.92 8.41 7.21
CA ARG A 62 -7.88 8.19 8.20
C ARG A 62 -6.52 7.90 7.54
N GLN A 63 -6.48 7.04 6.52
CA GLN A 63 -5.23 6.71 5.83
C GLN A 63 -4.69 7.89 5.03
N ARG A 64 -5.58 8.65 4.35
CA ARG A 64 -5.18 9.88 3.66
C ARG A 64 -4.55 10.88 4.61
N LYS A 65 -5.17 11.11 5.79
CA LYS A 65 -4.59 11.98 6.82
C LYS A 65 -3.22 11.47 7.28
N LYS A 66 -3.08 10.18 7.54
CA LYS A 66 -1.81 9.54 7.95
C LYS A 66 -0.69 9.80 6.93
N ILE A 67 -0.97 9.63 5.64
CA ILE A 67 -0.02 9.87 4.54
C ILE A 67 0.40 11.35 4.50
N LEU A 68 -0.58 12.27 4.52
CA LEU A 68 -0.32 13.71 4.45
C LEU A 68 0.44 14.22 5.69
N ASP A 69 0.11 13.72 6.87
CA ASP A 69 0.80 14.05 8.11
C ASP A 69 2.26 13.57 8.08
N LEU A 70 2.53 12.37 7.54
CA LEU A 70 3.90 11.89 7.34
C LEU A 70 4.67 12.81 6.40
N PHE A 71 4.09 13.16 5.25
CA PHE A 71 4.73 14.04 4.26
C PHE A 71 5.06 15.40 4.85
N LYS A 72 4.13 16.00 5.59
CA LYS A 72 4.34 17.28 6.27
C LYS A 72 5.46 17.18 7.32
N LYS A 73 5.40 16.18 8.20
CA LYS A 73 6.37 16.02 9.30
C LYS A 73 7.78 15.70 8.82
N LYS A 74 7.90 14.88 7.77
CA LYS A 74 9.18 14.41 7.24
C LYS A 74 9.71 15.24 6.07
N LYS A 75 8.96 16.24 5.59
CA LYS A 75 9.30 17.09 4.43
C LYS A 75 9.59 16.26 3.17
N VAL A 76 8.83 15.18 2.98
CA VAL A 76 8.94 14.29 1.81
C VAL A 76 7.65 14.32 1.01
N LYS A 77 7.74 13.96 -0.27
CA LYS A 77 6.58 13.81 -1.14
C LYS A 77 6.73 12.53 -1.96
N LEU A 78 5.64 11.78 -2.04
CA LEU A 78 5.56 10.55 -2.82
C LEU A 78 4.13 10.40 -3.37
N LEU A 79 3.99 9.86 -4.57
CA LEU A 79 2.67 9.55 -5.10
C LEU A 79 2.20 8.20 -4.53
N VAL A 80 1.41 8.26 -3.46
CA VAL A 80 0.82 7.08 -2.82
C VAL A 80 -0.62 6.93 -3.28
N GLU A 81 -0.93 5.75 -3.79
CA GLU A 81 -2.27 5.36 -4.22
C GLU A 81 -3.00 4.70 -3.05
N ILE A 82 -4.24 5.11 -2.81
CA ILE A 82 -5.11 4.45 -1.82
C ILE A 82 -6.09 3.58 -2.60
N TRP A 83 -5.93 2.27 -2.47
CA TRP A 83 -6.81 1.29 -3.10
C TRP A 83 -7.81 0.77 -2.07
N VAL A 84 -9.08 0.72 -2.47
CA VAL A 84 -10.21 0.44 -1.59
C VAL A 84 -10.93 -0.79 -2.11
N TRP A 85 -11.22 -1.71 -1.19
CA TRP A 85 -12.14 -2.83 -1.37
C TRP A 85 -13.15 -2.89 -0.23
#